data_AF-A0A382J059-F1
#
_entry.id   AF-A0A382J059-F1
#
_cell.length_a   1.000
_cell.length_b   1.000
_cell.length_c   1.000
_cell.angle_alpha   90.00
_cell.angle_beta   90.00
_cell.angle_gamma   90.00
#
_symmetry.space_group_name_H-M   'P 1'
#
loop_
_entity.id
_entity.type
_entity.pdbx_description
1 polymer ?
#
loop_
_entity_poly.entity_id
_entity_poly.type
_entity_poly.pdbx_seq_one_letter_code
_entity_poly.pdbx_strand_id
1 'polypeptide(L)'
;YGGNFILTKGADLKKLPPPQDYLRMVEELLNGLDSRLLDMLQCAAVLGKSFRSSIISEIFKVDMLDFLEMVKGAEAKQIVKDVSEEDDIYEFIEKRMVGIFRNLRKREDEEEFIPQMVREYHKRYVEIKEKEIKEKNISQNQIPYRDILSLASHSRAVADVYPRKALLYNSLAAARAFSRGLFKVANGFFKNALIILNSLKSSEKTEKALQLYIDYAKCKLDEQTSFDEVDELITRAWTEIAGLHYSTVDDQGIRRERENKVEAEWQYFNSDGDNINEAETVSRIRMLKIPDDWENVWINPNPDGHMQAAVQSKDNDEEKITHPKYHAGLDGVKSGAQSVDEKYSWAQIEIR
;
A
#
# COMPACT_ATOMS: atom_id res chain seq x y z
N TYR A 1 -1.30 -28.11 -30.76
CA TYR A 1 -2.11 -27.01 -30.20
C TYR A 1 -2.93 -27.56 -29.05
N GLY A 2 -2.69 -27.07 -27.83
CA GLY A 2 -3.50 -27.38 -26.65
C GLY A 2 -3.17 -28.71 -25.96
N GLY A 3 -2.34 -28.65 -24.92
CA GLY A 3 -2.33 -29.72 -23.92
C GLY A 3 -3.65 -29.71 -23.14
N ASN A 4 -4.19 -30.88 -22.81
CA ASN A 4 -5.37 -30.99 -21.98
C ASN A 4 -5.00 -30.61 -20.53
N PHE A 5 -5.62 -29.56 -19.99
CA PHE A 5 -5.53 -29.24 -18.57
C PHE A 5 -6.58 -30.06 -17.81
N ILE A 6 -6.14 -30.89 -16.86
CA ILE A 6 -7.05 -31.54 -15.91
C ILE A 6 -7.21 -30.57 -14.74
N LEU A 7 -8.32 -29.83 -14.73
CA LEU A 7 -8.64 -28.92 -13.63
C LEU A 7 -9.22 -29.72 -12.46
N THR A 8 -8.56 -29.69 -11.32
CA THR A 8 -9.09 -30.22 -10.06
C THR A 8 -10.09 -29.22 -9.45
N LYS A 9 -11.03 -29.72 -8.64
CA LYS A 9 -11.98 -28.85 -7.93
C LYS A 9 -11.19 -27.95 -6.96
N GLY A 10 -11.28 -26.63 -7.14
CA GLY A 10 -10.49 -25.64 -6.39
C GLY A 10 -9.23 -25.15 -7.10
N ALA A 11 -8.98 -25.53 -8.36
CA ALA A 11 -7.88 -24.99 -9.14
C ALA A 11 -8.00 -23.47 -9.33
N ASP A 12 -6.91 -22.75 -9.04
CA ASP A 12 -6.81 -21.32 -9.28
C ASP A 12 -6.47 -21.05 -10.74
N LEU A 13 -7.46 -20.59 -11.51
CA LEU A 13 -7.30 -20.27 -12.93
C LEU A 13 -6.25 -19.17 -13.16
N LYS A 14 -5.93 -18.36 -12.15
CA LYS A 14 -4.89 -17.31 -12.26
C LYS A 14 -3.46 -17.88 -12.21
N LYS A 15 -3.30 -19.13 -11.78
CA LYS A 15 -1.99 -19.81 -11.62
C LYS A 15 -1.71 -20.82 -12.73
N LEU A 16 -2.47 -20.79 -13.82
CA LEU A 16 -2.21 -21.65 -14.97
C LEU A 16 -0.93 -21.19 -15.67
N PRO A 17 -0.02 -22.13 -16.03
CA PRO A 17 1.19 -21.78 -16.76
C PRO A 17 0.81 -21.23 -18.15
N PRO A 18 1.61 -20.30 -18.69
CA PRO A 18 1.36 -19.77 -20.02
C PRO A 18 1.41 -20.88 -21.09
N PRO A 19 0.58 -20.81 -22.15
CA PRO A 19 0.62 -21.80 -23.22
C PRO A 19 1.99 -21.90 -23.89
N GLN A 20 2.44 -23.10 -24.24
CA GLN A 20 3.75 -23.30 -24.88
C GLN A 20 3.90 -22.51 -26.20
N ASP A 21 2.81 -22.40 -26.97
CA ASP A 21 2.81 -21.63 -28.22
C ASP A 21 3.03 -20.13 -27.97
N TYR A 22 2.52 -19.61 -26.84
CA TYR A 22 2.80 -18.23 -26.41
C TYR A 22 4.28 -18.07 -26.03
N LEU A 23 4.85 -19.02 -25.28
CA LEU A 23 6.26 -18.97 -24.90
C LEU A 23 7.20 -18.98 -26.12
N ARG A 24 6.94 -19.84 -27.10
CA ARG A 24 7.72 -19.87 -28.37
C ARG A 24 7.61 -18.57 -29.14
N MET A 25 6.40 -18.02 -29.26
CA MET A 25 6.20 -16.74 -29.94
C MET A 25 6.95 -15.60 -29.22
N VAL A 26 7.00 -15.59 -27.88
CA VAL A 26 7.83 -14.61 -27.14
C VAL A 26 9.32 -14.83 -27.43
N GLU A 27 9.79 -16.07 -27.41
CA GLU A 27 11.19 -16.41 -27.72
C GLU A 27 11.59 -15.95 -29.12
N GLU A 28 10.80 -16.27 -30.14
CA GLU A 28 11.02 -15.84 -31.53
C GLU A 28 11.03 -14.31 -31.69
N LEU A 29 10.09 -13.63 -31.01
CA LEU A 29 10.00 -12.18 -31.04
C LEU A 29 11.27 -11.52 -30.48
N LEU A 30 11.73 -11.98 -29.32
CA LEU A 30 12.88 -11.40 -28.60
C LEU A 30 14.23 -11.90 -29.15
N ASN A 31 14.25 -12.99 -29.92
CA ASN A 31 15.47 -13.56 -30.48
C ASN A 31 16.26 -12.54 -31.32
N GLY A 32 17.57 -12.47 -31.10
CA GLY A 32 18.48 -11.57 -31.82
C GLY A 32 18.47 -10.11 -31.34
N LEU A 33 17.70 -9.78 -30.29
CA LEU A 33 17.83 -8.49 -29.61
C LEU A 33 19.00 -8.52 -28.63
N ASP A 34 19.63 -7.36 -28.45
CA ASP A 34 20.69 -7.17 -27.45
C ASP A 34 20.15 -7.50 -26.04
N SER A 35 20.91 -8.26 -25.27
CA SER A 35 20.49 -8.68 -23.92
C SER A 35 20.34 -7.51 -22.95
N ARG A 36 21.16 -6.46 -23.07
CA ARG A 36 21.01 -5.21 -22.30
C ARG A 36 19.78 -4.45 -22.72
N LEU A 37 19.44 -4.43 -24.02
CA LEU A 37 18.20 -3.80 -24.48
C LEU A 37 16.98 -4.49 -23.85
N LEU A 38 17.01 -5.82 -23.71
CA LEU A 38 15.92 -6.55 -23.03
C LEU A 38 15.76 -6.11 -21.57
N ASP A 39 16.86 -5.87 -20.84
CA ASP A 39 16.82 -5.34 -19.47
C ASP A 39 16.27 -3.89 -19.42
N MET A 40 16.69 -3.06 -20.37
CA MET A 40 16.21 -1.69 -20.50
C MET A 40 14.71 -1.63 -20.79
N LEU A 41 14.24 -2.43 -21.76
CA LEU A 41 12.82 -2.52 -22.12
C LEU A 41 12.00 -3.17 -21.02
N GLN A 42 12.55 -4.13 -20.27
CA GLN A 42 11.93 -4.63 -19.05
C GLN A 42 11.65 -3.50 -18.05
N CYS A 43 12.64 -2.65 -17.79
CA CYS A 43 12.49 -1.52 -16.89
C CYS A 43 11.52 -0.46 -17.44
N ALA A 44 11.60 -0.16 -18.73
CA ALA A 44 10.70 0.77 -19.41
C ALA A 44 9.23 0.31 -19.34
N ALA A 45 8.97 -0.99 -19.49
CA ALA A 45 7.62 -1.54 -19.38
C ALA A 45 7.01 -1.34 -17.99
N VAL A 46 7.82 -1.15 -16.95
CA VAL A 46 7.32 -0.83 -15.61
C VAL A 46 6.65 0.56 -15.59
N LEU A 47 7.20 1.55 -16.29
CA LEU A 47 6.59 2.89 -16.41
C LEU A 47 5.22 2.82 -17.08
N GLY A 48 5.09 1.99 -18.12
CA GLY A 48 3.87 1.87 -18.88
C GLY A 48 4.13 1.64 -20.35
N LYS A 49 3.20 2.14 -21.17
CA LYS A 49 3.25 1.98 -22.62
C LYS A 49 4.29 2.91 -23.26
N SER A 50 4.52 4.08 -22.71
CA SER A 50 5.52 5.04 -23.20
C SER A 50 6.62 5.26 -22.16
N PHE A 51 7.82 5.58 -22.64
CA PHE A 51 8.98 5.89 -21.82
C PHE A 51 9.91 6.87 -22.53
N ARG A 52 10.65 7.66 -21.76
CA ARG A 52 11.71 8.54 -22.29
C ARG A 52 13.02 7.77 -22.39
N SER A 53 13.66 7.80 -23.55
CA SER A 53 14.97 7.20 -23.77
C SER A 53 16.05 7.85 -22.89
N SER A 54 15.98 9.16 -22.68
CA SER A 54 16.91 9.91 -21.83
C SER A 54 17.00 9.36 -20.40
N ILE A 55 15.84 9.04 -19.81
CA ILE A 55 15.75 8.44 -18.47
C ILE A 55 16.37 7.03 -18.46
N ILE A 56 16.11 6.22 -19.50
CA ILE A 56 16.68 4.87 -19.60
C ILE A 56 18.20 4.95 -19.74
N SER A 57 18.71 5.75 -20.66
CA SER A 57 20.14 5.98 -20.88
C SER A 57 20.85 6.45 -19.60
N GLU A 58 20.27 7.42 -18.89
CA GLU A 58 20.83 7.92 -17.63
C GLU A 58 20.89 6.84 -16.54
N ILE A 59 19.80 6.09 -16.34
CA ILE A 59 19.72 5.04 -15.31
C ILE A 59 20.72 3.91 -15.59
N PHE A 60 20.81 3.48 -16.84
CA PHE A 60 21.72 2.41 -17.26
C PHE A 60 23.16 2.88 -17.50
N LYS A 61 23.40 4.21 -17.49
CA LYS A 61 24.69 4.82 -17.82
C LYS A 61 25.19 4.38 -19.19
N VAL A 62 24.30 4.40 -20.17
CA VAL A 62 24.58 4.04 -21.56
C VAL A 62 24.48 5.29 -22.41
N ASP A 63 25.44 5.47 -23.33
CA ASP A 63 25.42 6.60 -24.25
C ASP A 63 24.11 6.60 -25.05
N MET A 64 23.58 7.79 -25.34
CA MET A 64 22.31 7.91 -26.05
C MET A 64 22.40 7.25 -27.44
N LEU A 65 23.50 7.41 -28.16
CA LEU A 65 23.66 6.83 -29.49
C LEU A 65 23.73 5.30 -29.42
N ASP A 66 24.39 4.74 -28.41
CA ASP A 66 24.42 3.30 -28.16
C ASP A 66 23.02 2.76 -27.86
N PHE A 67 22.23 3.47 -27.04
CA PHE A 67 20.83 3.11 -26.77
C PHE A 67 19.99 3.13 -28.05
N LEU A 68 20.10 4.19 -28.84
CA LEU A 68 19.39 4.34 -30.11
C LEU A 68 19.83 3.29 -31.15
N GLU A 69 21.08 2.85 -31.13
CA GLU A 69 21.54 1.75 -31.98
C GLU A 69 20.89 0.42 -31.56
N MET A 70 20.85 0.12 -30.26
CA MET A 70 20.20 -1.08 -29.76
C MET A 70 18.69 -1.10 -30.07
N VAL A 71 17.98 0.02 -29.83
CA VAL A 71 16.51 0.07 -29.96
C VAL A 71 16.01 -0.14 -31.39
N LYS A 72 16.82 0.17 -32.42
CA LYS A 72 16.49 -0.08 -33.83
C LYS A 72 16.09 -1.52 -34.11
N GLY A 73 16.75 -2.48 -33.45
CA GLY A 73 16.40 -3.89 -33.58
C GLY A 73 14.98 -4.20 -33.08
N ALA A 74 14.58 -3.55 -31.98
CA ALA A 74 13.23 -3.67 -31.42
C ALA A 74 12.18 -2.94 -32.28
N GLU A 75 12.52 -1.82 -32.91
CA GLU A 75 11.65 -1.11 -33.87
C GLU A 75 11.41 -1.93 -35.15
N ALA A 76 12.48 -2.49 -35.72
CA ALA A 76 12.39 -3.36 -36.89
C ALA A 76 11.50 -4.59 -36.63
N LYS A 77 11.48 -5.07 -35.39
CA LYS A 77 10.63 -6.16 -34.90
C LYS A 77 9.23 -5.72 -34.44
N GLN A 78 8.88 -4.44 -34.59
CA GLN A 78 7.58 -3.88 -34.22
C GLN A 78 7.23 -4.09 -32.72
N ILE A 79 8.25 -4.03 -31.86
CA ILE A 79 8.08 -4.13 -30.40
C ILE A 79 7.83 -2.74 -29.81
N VAL A 80 8.65 -1.79 -30.24
CA VAL A 80 8.54 -0.37 -29.90
C VAL A 80 8.49 0.48 -31.17
N LYS A 81 8.05 1.72 -31.03
CA LYS A 81 8.11 2.74 -32.07
C LYS A 81 8.62 4.04 -31.46
N ASP A 82 9.44 4.78 -32.20
CA ASP A 82 9.71 6.18 -31.94
C ASP A 82 8.43 7.02 -32.14
N VAL A 83 8.20 7.98 -31.25
CA VAL A 83 7.08 8.92 -31.32
C VAL A 83 7.61 10.23 -31.89
N SER A 84 7.61 10.37 -33.21
CA SER A 84 8.28 11.48 -33.91
C SER A 84 7.79 12.90 -33.53
N GLU A 85 6.61 13.03 -32.94
CA GLU A 85 6.07 14.32 -32.46
C GLU A 85 6.58 14.71 -31.06
N GLU A 86 7.15 13.76 -30.31
CA GLU A 86 7.65 13.94 -28.96
C GLU A 86 9.13 13.56 -28.88
N ASP A 87 10.00 14.55 -28.66
CA ASP A 87 11.43 14.31 -28.52
C ASP A 87 11.71 13.31 -27.38
N ASP A 88 12.64 12.40 -27.63
CA ASP A 88 13.12 11.34 -26.73
C ASP A 88 12.09 10.28 -26.27
N ILE A 89 10.92 10.16 -26.89
CA ILE A 89 9.85 9.25 -26.43
C ILE A 89 9.66 8.04 -27.34
N TYR A 90 9.69 6.86 -26.71
CA TYR A 90 9.35 5.58 -27.34
C TYR A 90 8.07 5.01 -26.75
N GLU A 91 7.32 4.28 -27.57
CA GLU A 91 6.13 3.54 -27.18
C GLU A 91 6.21 2.06 -27.53
N PHE A 92 5.80 1.20 -26.60
CA PHE A 92 5.42 -0.17 -26.93
C PHE A 92 4.24 -0.17 -27.88
N ILE A 93 4.37 -0.81 -29.04
CA ILE A 93 3.35 -0.79 -30.09
C ILE A 93 2.03 -1.35 -29.56
N GLU A 94 2.10 -2.51 -28.89
CA GLU A 94 0.93 -3.18 -28.35
C GLU A 94 1.00 -3.32 -26.82
N LYS A 95 -0.17 -3.28 -26.16
CA LYS A 95 -0.29 -3.48 -24.71
C LYS A 95 0.31 -4.82 -24.25
N ARG A 96 0.28 -5.84 -25.11
CA ARG A 96 0.88 -7.16 -24.82
C ARG A 96 2.41 -7.08 -24.65
N MET A 97 3.09 -6.17 -25.33
CA MET A 97 4.55 -6.03 -25.22
C MET A 97 4.94 -5.58 -23.82
N VAL A 98 4.20 -4.62 -23.27
CA VAL A 98 4.33 -4.21 -21.86
C VAL A 98 4.19 -5.42 -20.93
N GLY A 99 3.21 -6.29 -21.19
CA GLY A 99 3.00 -7.53 -20.41
C GLY A 99 4.16 -8.53 -20.54
N ILE A 100 4.69 -8.73 -21.75
CA ILE A 100 5.85 -9.61 -22.00
C ILE A 100 7.06 -9.12 -21.20
N PHE A 101 7.40 -7.83 -21.31
CA PHE A 101 8.58 -7.26 -20.65
C PHE A 101 8.45 -7.17 -19.13
N ARG A 102 7.26 -6.86 -18.59
CA ARG A 102 7.01 -6.88 -17.14
C ARG A 102 7.21 -8.26 -16.52
N ASN A 103 6.87 -9.31 -17.26
CA ASN A 103 6.99 -10.69 -16.79
C ASN A 103 8.28 -11.38 -17.26
N LEU A 104 9.16 -10.65 -17.96
CA LEU A 104 10.43 -11.19 -18.42
C LEU A 104 11.26 -11.66 -17.21
N ARG A 105 11.75 -12.91 -17.23
CA ARG A 105 12.52 -13.50 -16.11
C ARG A 105 11.79 -13.51 -14.75
N LYS A 106 10.45 -13.37 -14.73
CA LYS A 106 9.66 -13.55 -13.50
C LYS A 106 9.59 -15.03 -13.14
N ARG A 107 9.68 -15.36 -11.85
CA ARG A 107 9.55 -16.74 -11.35
C ARG A 107 8.07 -17.08 -11.21
N GLU A 108 7.67 -18.28 -11.60
CA GLU A 108 6.27 -18.73 -11.60
C GLU A 108 5.67 -18.76 -10.17
N ASP A 109 6.51 -18.97 -9.15
CA ASP A 109 6.07 -19.23 -7.78
C ASP A 109 6.01 -17.98 -6.88
N GLU A 110 6.46 -16.82 -7.37
CA GLU A 110 6.61 -15.60 -6.56
C GLU A 110 5.80 -14.43 -7.17
N GLU A 111 4.53 -14.28 -6.76
CA GLU A 111 3.65 -13.21 -7.25
C GLU A 111 4.23 -11.80 -7.02
N GLU A 112 4.94 -11.61 -5.90
CA GLU A 112 5.55 -10.34 -5.49
C GLU A 112 7.03 -10.19 -5.92
N PHE A 113 7.59 -11.12 -6.68
CA PHE A 113 8.98 -11.03 -7.10
C PHE A 113 9.19 -9.87 -8.09
N ILE A 114 10.02 -8.92 -7.69
CA ILE A 114 10.55 -7.86 -8.55
C ILE A 114 12.01 -8.19 -8.87
N PRO A 115 12.38 -8.41 -10.16
CA PRO A 115 13.76 -8.67 -10.53
C PRO A 115 14.73 -7.61 -9.98
N GLN A 116 15.92 -8.04 -9.54
CA GLN A 116 16.90 -7.12 -8.93
C GLN A 116 17.24 -5.93 -9.84
N MET A 117 17.25 -6.13 -11.17
CA MET A 117 17.47 -5.05 -12.13
C MET A 117 16.33 -4.03 -12.14
N VAL A 118 15.08 -4.48 -12.06
CA VAL A 118 13.92 -3.61 -11.94
C VAL A 118 13.93 -2.88 -10.59
N ARG A 119 14.34 -3.55 -9.51
CA ARG A 119 14.50 -2.91 -8.19
C ARG A 119 15.55 -1.79 -8.24
N GLU A 120 16.71 -2.05 -8.85
CA GLU A 120 17.76 -1.04 -9.02
C GLU A 120 17.29 0.14 -9.89
N TYR A 121 16.56 -0.14 -10.97
CA TYR A 121 15.93 0.86 -11.80
C TYR A 121 14.99 1.78 -11.01
N HIS A 122 14.11 1.22 -10.16
CA HIS A 122 13.23 2.02 -9.30
C HIS A 122 14.00 2.95 -8.37
N LYS A 123 15.10 2.46 -7.76
CA LYS A 123 15.93 3.28 -6.87
C LYS A 123 16.56 4.47 -7.61
N ARG A 124 17.23 4.18 -8.73
CA ARG A 124 17.91 5.20 -9.54
C ARG A 124 16.92 6.22 -10.10
N TYR A 125 15.74 5.78 -10.52
CA TYR A 125 14.69 6.69 -10.97
C TYR A 125 14.33 7.71 -9.88
N VAL A 126 14.10 7.24 -8.65
CA VAL A 126 13.78 8.12 -7.51
C VAL A 126 14.94 9.08 -7.24
N GLU A 127 16.18 8.59 -7.22
CA GLU A 127 17.36 9.42 -6.97
C GLU A 127 17.59 10.51 -8.03
N ILE A 128 17.46 10.16 -9.32
CA ILE A 128 17.59 11.11 -10.44
C ILE A 128 16.51 12.18 -10.34
N LYS A 129 15.26 11.79 -10.09
CA LYS A 129 14.15 12.75 -9.99
C LYS A 129 14.26 13.66 -8.77
N GLU A 130 14.70 13.13 -7.63
CA GLU A 130 14.96 13.96 -6.44
C GLU A 130 16.10 14.94 -6.67
N LYS A 131 17.17 14.51 -7.35
CA LYS A 131 18.27 15.39 -7.74
C LYS A 131 17.78 16.50 -8.67
N GLU A 132 16.99 16.18 -9.69
CA GLU A 132 16.39 17.15 -10.61
C GLU A 132 15.53 18.19 -9.87
N ILE A 133 14.67 17.73 -8.94
CA ILE A 133 13.83 18.59 -8.10
C ILE A 133 14.69 19.53 -7.24
N LYS A 134 15.74 19.00 -6.62
CA LYS A 134 16.67 19.76 -5.77
C LYS A 134 17.45 20.80 -6.55
N GLU A 135 18.03 20.42 -7.69
CA GLU A 135 18.82 21.33 -8.55
C GLU A 135 17.98 22.47 -9.12
N LYS A 136 16.70 22.20 -9.43
CA LYS A 136 15.75 23.21 -9.91
C LYS A 136 15.09 24.01 -8.78
N ASN A 137 15.45 23.76 -7.51
CA ASN A 137 14.80 24.36 -6.32
C ASN A 137 13.27 24.24 -6.35
N ILE A 138 12.75 23.13 -6.86
CA ILE A 138 11.32 22.88 -6.94
C ILE A 138 10.84 22.49 -5.53
N SER A 139 9.96 23.32 -4.97
CA SER A 139 9.29 22.98 -3.72
C SER A 139 8.28 21.85 -3.92
N GLN A 140 7.94 21.12 -2.85
CA GLN A 140 7.06 19.94 -2.93
C GLN A 140 5.68 20.24 -3.54
N ASN A 141 5.14 21.45 -3.32
CA ASN A 141 3.88 21.90 -3.90
C ASN A 141 4.01 22.37 -5.37
N GLN A 142 5.21 22.40 -5.92
CA GLN A 142 5.49 22.75 -7.32
C GLN A 142 5.88 21.54 -8.18
N ILE A 143 6.10 20.36 -7.57
CA ILE A 143 6.41 19.14 -8.33
C ILE A 143 5.25 18.86 -9.31
N PRO A 144 5.53 18.65 -10.62
CA PRO A 144 4.50 18.35 -11.61
C PRO A 144 3.71 17.09 -11.23
N TYR A 145 2.41 17.11 -11.52
CA TYR A 145 1.52 16.01 -11.13
C TYR A 145 1.99 14.65 -11.66
N ARG A 146 2.42 14.59 -12.93
CA ARG A 146 2.96 13.36 -13.54
C ARG A 146 4.18 12.83 -12.78
N ASP A 147 5.10 13.70 -12.39
CA ASP A 147 6.30 13.30 -11.65
C ASP A 147 5.97 12.81 -10.25
N ILE A 148 4.98 13.41 -9.57
CA ILE A 148 4.47 12.91 -8.28
C ILE A 148 3.93 11.49 -8.42
N LEU A 149 3.13 11.21 -9.45
CA LEU A 149 2.59 9.87 -9.69
C LEU A 149 3.71 8.84 -9.96
N SER A 150 4.69 9.21 -10.78
CA SER A 150 5.84 8.36 -11.05
C SER A 150 6.64 8.12 -9.77
N LEU A 151 7.04 9.16 -9.04
CA LEU A 151 7.77 9.05 -7.77
C LEU A 151 7.04 8.17 -6.76
N ALA A 152 5.71 8.29 -6.64
CA ALA A 152 4.90 7.44 -5.78
C ALA A 152 4.96 5.96 -6.17
N SER A 153 4.85 5.67 -7.48
CA SER A 153 4.94 4.31 -8.01
C SER A 153 6.34 3.71 -7.83
N HIS A 154 7.40 4.44 -8.17
CA HIS A 154 8.76 3.92 -8.08
C HIS A 154 9.22 3.74 -6.64
N SER A 155 8.95 4.70 -5.76
CA SER A 155 9.29 4.57 -4.34
C SER A 155 8.49 3.45 -3.66
N ARG A 156 7.22 3.23 -4.03
CA ARG A 156 6.41 2.11 -3.51
C ARG A 156 6.98 0.74 -3.87
N ALA A 157 7.53 0.58 -5.07
CA ALA A 157 8.12 -0.67 -5.54
C ALA A 157 9.40 -1.06 -4.77
N VAL A 158 10.05 -0.09 -4.11
CA VAL A 158 11.23 -0.29 -3.27
C VAL A 158 11.00 0.25 -1.86
N ALA A 159 9.76 0.13 -1.35
CA ALA A 159 9.38 0.65 -0.03
C ALA A 159 10.15 0.01 1.12
N ASP A 160 10.70 -1.19 0.92
CA ASP A 160 11.60 -1.84 1.88
C ASP A 160 12.95 -1.11 2.04
N VAL A 161 13.39 -0.41 0.99
CA VAL A 161 14.63 0.39 0.99
C VAL A 161 14.34 1.85 1.29
N TYR A 162 13.26 2.40 0.73
CA TYR A 162 12.87 3.79 0.85
C TYR A 162 11.49 3.98 1.49
N PRO A 163 11.24 3.46 2.71
CA PRO A 163 9.91 3.50 3.32
C PRO A 163 9.38 4.92 3.51
N ARG A 164 10.26 5.85 3.94
CA ARG A 164 9.90 7.26 4.15
C ARG A 164 9.58 7.99 2.84
N LYS A 165 10.36 7.75 1.77
CA LYS A 165 10.09 8.33 0.45
C LYS A 165 8.82 7.75 -0.15
N ALA A 166 8.60 6.45 0.02
CA ALA A 166 7.40 5.77 -0.43
C ALA A 166 6.14 6.34 0.24
N LEU A 167 6.19 6.52 1.57
CA LEU A 167 5.12 7.17 2.32
C LEU A 167 4.90 8.60 1.82
N LEU A 168 5.96 9.42 1.73
CA LEU A 168 5.88 10.81 1.28
C LEU A 168 5.22 10.94 -0.10
N TYR A 169 5.75 10.26 -1.11
CA TYR A 169 5.27 10.44 -2.48
C TYR A 169 3.89 9.84 -2.70
N ASN A 170 3.54 8.73 -2.04
CA ASN A 170 2.18 8.20 -2.12
C ASN A 170 1.18 9.15 -1.43
N SER A 171 1.53 9.73 -0.28
CA SER A 171 0.66 10.72 0.37
C SER A 171 0.49 11.99 -0.48
N LEU A 172 1.57 12.49 -1.11
CA LEU A 172 1.50 13.63 -2.03
C LEU A 172 0.66 13.30 -3.28
N ALA A 173 0.84 12.12 -3.87
CA ALA A 173 0.05 11.67 -5.02
C ALA A 173 -1.44 11.57 -4.67
N ALA A 174 -1.77 11.02 -3.50
CA ALA A 174 -3.12 10.92 -2.99
C ALA A 174 -3.78 12.31 -2.84
N ALA A 175 -3.11 13.23 -2.14
CA ALA A 175 -3.58 14.60 -1.94
C ALA A 175 -3.79 15.38 -3.26
N ARG A 176 -2.90 15.18 -4.24
CA ARG A 176 -3.00 15.83 -5.55
C ARG A 176 -4.09 15.24 -6.43
N ALA A 177 -4.29 13.92 -6.37
CA ALA A 177 -5.39 13.26 -7.07
C ALA A 177 -6.73 13.69 -6.44
N PHE A 178 -6.81 13.74 -5.11
CA PHE A 178 -7.99 14.16 -4.37
C PHE A 178 -8.38 15.61 -4.71
N SER A 179 -7.44 16.56 -4.66
CA SER A 179 -7.71 17.96 -5.01
C SER A 179 -8.11 18.18 -6.49
N ARG A 180 -7.87 17.19 -7.35
CA ARG A 180 -8.32 17.16 -8.76
C ARG A 180 -9.67 16.46 -8.95
N GLY A 181 -10.34 16.01 -7.88
CA GLY A 181 -11.58 15.22 -7.94
C GLY A 181 -11.38 13.79 -8.46
N LEU A 182 -10.14 13.29 -8.51
CA LEU A 182 -9.82 11.94 -8.99
C LEU A 182 -9.86 10.94 -7.83
N PHE A 183 -11.02 10.81 -7.16
CA PHE A 183 -11.17 10.06 -5.90
C PHE A 183 -10.69 8.61 -5.97
N LYS A 184 -11.03 7.88 -7.05
CA LYS A 184 -10.57 6.50 -7.24
C LYS A 184 -9.04 6.38 -7.32
N VAL A 185 -8.39 7.36 -7.96
CA VAL A 185 -6.92 7.42 -8.06
C VAL A 185 -6.32 7.77 -6.69
N ALA A 186 -6.88 8.78 -6.02
CA ALA A 186 -6.47 9.18 -4.67
C ALA A 186 -6.55 8.02 -3.68
N ASN A 187 -7.66 7.27 -3.70
CA ASN A 187 -7.88 6.08 -2.87
C ASN A 187 -6.78 5.02 -3.07
N GLY A 188 -6.34 4.80 -4.32
CA GLY A 188 -5.25 3.87 -4.60
C GLY A 188 -3.94 4.29 -3.90
N PHE A 189 -3.60 5.58 -3.96
CA PHE A 189 -2.41 6.10 -3.31
C PHE A 189 -2.52 6.18 -1.78
N PHE A 190 -3.70 6.52 -1.24
CA PHE A 190 -3.94 6.47 0.20
C PHE A 190 -3.78 5.04 0.75
N LYS A 191 -4.33 4.02 0.06
CA LYS A 191 -4.13 2.61 0.43
C LYS A 191 -2.66 2.23 0.45
N ASN A 192 -1.89 2.61 -0.58
CA ASN A 192 -0.46 2.35 -0.63
C ASN A 192 0.29 3.02 0.53
N ALA A 193 0.00 4.30 0.79
CA ALA A 193 0.61 5.06 1.87
C ALA A 193 0.29 4.45 3.25
N LEU A 194 -0.94 4.01 3.49
CA LEU A 194 -1.32 3.33 4.74
C LEU A 194 -0.64 1.98 4.94
N ILE A 195 -0.51 1.16 3.89
CA ILE A 195 0.23 -0.10 3.96
C ILE A 195 1.68 0.17 4.40
N ILE A 196 2.32 1.19 3.81
CA ILE A 196 3.67 1.59 4.19
C ILE A 196 3.70 2.08 5.64
N LEU A 197 2.80 2.99 6.02
CA LEU A 197 2.73 3.55 7.37
C LEU A 197 2.59 2.46 8.44
N ASN A 198 1.74 1.46 8.20
CA ASN A 198 1.49 0.37 9.14
C ASN A 198 2.67 -0.61 9.25
N SER A 199 3.55 -0.64 8.25
CA SER A 199 4.80 -1.41 8.30
C SER A 199 5.92 -0.71 9.09
N LEU A 200 5.78 0.59 9.38
CA LEU A 200 6.76 1.35 10.17
C LEU A 200 6.65 1.03 11.66
N LYS A 201 7.77 1.17 12.38
CA LYS A 201 7.78 1.05 13.85
C LYS A 201 6.93 2.17 14.46
N SER A 202 6.28 1.92 15.59
CA SER A 202 5.44 2.93 16.27
C SER A 202 6.20 4.23 16.58
N SER A 203 7.49 4.15 16.91
CA SER A 203 8.36 5.32 17.13
C SER A 203 8.59 6.20 15.88
N GLU A 204 8.30 5.67 14.69
CA GLU A 204 8.42 6.38 13.41
C GLU A 204 7.07 6.92 12.91
N LYS A 205 5.96 6.49 13.51
CA LYS A 205 4.61 7.00 13.22
C LYS A 205 4.41 8.32 13.97
N THR A 206 4.56 9.43 13.26
CA THR A 206 4.31 10.78 13.80
C THR A 206 2.83 11.16 13.71
N GLU A 207 2.35 12.08 14.54
CA GLU A 207 0.99 12.64 14.45
C GLU A 207 0.68 13.15 13.03
N LYS A 208 1.67 13.78 12.38
CA LYS A 208 1.63 14.21 10.99
C LYS A 208 1.42 13.06 9.99
N ALA A 209 1.96 11.88 10.26
CA ALA A 209 1.72 10.68 9.44
C ALA A 209 0.34 10.07 9.71
N LEU A 210 -0.19 10.23 10.93
CA LEU A 210 -1.54 9.77 11.30
C LEU A 210 -2.66 10.66 10.73
N GLN A 211 -2.36 11.92 10.40
CA GLN A 211 -3.24 12.78 9.60
C GLN A 211 -3.63 12.15 8.24
N LEU A 212 -2.81 11.22 7.72
CA LEU A 212 -3.12 10.45 6.51
C LEU A 212 -4.44 9.66 6.63
N TYR A 213 -4.74 9.11 7.81
CA TYR A 213 -5.99 8.41 8.05
C TYR A 213 -7.19 9.35 7.90
N ILE A 214 -7.09 10.56 8.45
CA ILE A 214 -8.15 11.57 8.37
C ILE A 214 -8.34 12.03 6.93
N ASP A 215 -7.25 12.27 6.20
CA ASP A 215 -7.34 12.72 4.81
C ASP A 215 -7.88 11.61 3.89
N TYR A 216 -7.55 10.36 4.17
CA TYR A 216 -8.15 9.23 3.46
C TYR A 216 -9.63 9.05 3.80
N ALA A 217 -10.02 9.22 5.07
CA ALA A 217 -11.42 9.19 5.50
C ALA A 217 -12.24 10.27 4.78
N LYS A 218 -11.70 11.49 4.64
CA LYS A 218 -12.33 12.55 3.82
C LYS A 218 -12.46 12.15 2.36
N CYS A 219 -11.43 11.55 1.78
CA CYS A 219 -11.47 11.05 0.40
C CYS A 219 -12.57 9.99 0.22
N LYS A 220 -12.77 9.13 1.22
CA LYS A 220 -13.83 8.11 1.22
C LYS A 220 -15.23 8.69 1.38
N LEU A 221 -15.40 9.69 2.25
CA LEU A 221 -16.64 10.45 2.37
C LEU A 221 -17.03 11.11 1.04
N ASP A 222 -16.07 11.75 0.36
CA ASP A 222 -16.32 12.44 -0.91
C ASP A 222 -16.58 11.45 -2.06
N GLU A 223 -16.01 10.25 -2.02
CA GLU A 223 -16.34 9.17 -2.96
C GLU A 223 -17.77 8.63 -2.74
N GLN A 224 -18.35 8.85 -1.55
CA GLN A 224 -19.68 8.36 -1.13
C GLN A 224 -19.86 6.84 -1.24
N THR A 225 -18.78 6.07 -1.04
CA THR A 225 -18.78 4.62 -1.28
C THR A 225 -19.00 3.77 -0.03
N SER A 226 -18.52 4.19 1.13
CA SER A 226 -18.66 3.41 2.37
C SER A 226 -18.47 4.29 3.61
N PHE A 227 -19.52 4.43 4.43
CA PHE A 227 -19.44 5.11 5.73
C PHE A 227 -18.71 4.27 6.79
N ASP A 228 -18.83 2.94 6.72
CA ASP A 228 -18.16 2.02 7.65
C ASP A 228 -16.64 2.10 7.49
N GLU A 229 -16.14 2.20 6.25
CA GLU A 229 -14.70 2.41 5.99
C GLU A 229 -14.21 3.75 6.56
N VAL A 230 -15.06 4.78 6.57
CA VAL A 230 -14.71 6.10 7.12
C VAL A 230 -14.59 6.02 8.64
N ASP A 231 -15.56 5.40 9.31
CA ASP A 231 -15.53 5.23 10.76
C ASP A 231 -14.33 4.40 11.22
N GLU A 232 -14.04 3.31 10.50
CA GLU A 232 -12.84 2.49 10.74
C GLU A 232 -11.55 3.31 10.59
N LEU A 233 -11.43 4.12 9.54
CA LEU A 233 -10.24 4.94 9.32
C LEU A 233 -10.04 5.97 10.43
N ILE A 234 -11.12 6.62 10.88
CA ILE A 234 -11.09 7.56 12.00
C ILE A 234 -10.69 6.83 13.29
N THR A 235 -11.28 5.66 13.55
CA THR A 235 -10.99 4.85 14.73
C THR A 235 -9.52 4.41 14.75
N ARG A 236 -8.98 3.96 13.62
CA ARG A 236 -7.56 3.59 13.47
C ARG A 236 -6.63 4.79 13.70
N ALA A 237 -6.99 5.98 13.19
CA ALA A 237 -6.22 7.20 13.42
C ALA A 237 -6.07 7.50 14.91
N TRP A 238 -7.18 7.53 15.64
CA TRP A 238 -7.19 7.83 17.07
C TRP A 238 -6.46 6.77 17.90
N THR A 239 -6.64 5.51 17.52
CA THR A 239 -5.97 4.37 18.16
C THR A 239 -4.45 4.54 18.08
N GLU A 240 -3.92 4.84 16.90
CA GLU A 240 -2.48 5.04 16.72
C GLU A 240 -1.98 6.32 17.43
N ILE A 241 -2.73 7.43 17.42
CA ILE A 241 -2.36 8.67 18.13
C ILE A 241 -2.26 8.41 19.64
N ALA A 242 -3.15 7.59 20.18
CA ALA A 242 -3.15 7.20 21.58
C ALA A 242 -2.06 6.17 21.94
N GLY A 243 -1.30 5.67 20.95
CA GLY A 243 -0.31 4.61 21.13
C GLY A 243 -0.94 3.26 21.48
N LEU A 244 -2.16 3.01 20.99
CA LEU A 244 -2.94 1.79 21.22
C LEU A 244 -2.98 0.92 19.96
N HIS A 245 -3.46 -0.32 20.11
CA HIS A 245 -3.66 -1.26 19.02
C HIS A 245 -5.11 -1.28 18.55
N TYR A 246 -5.29 -1.21 17.22
CA TYR A 246 -6.61 -1.39 16.63
C TYR A 246 -7.04 -2.85 16.78
N SER A 247 -8.31 -3.07 17.11
CA SER A 247 -8.88 -4.38 17.44
C SER A 247 -10.39 -4.37 17.22
N THR A 248 -10.94 -5.48 16.75
CA THR A 248 -12.37 -5.66 16.46
C THR A 248 -12.89 -6.92 17.14
N VAL A 249 -14.21 -7.03 17.29
CA VAL A 249 -14.87 -8.21 17.87
C VAL A 249 -14.69 -9.50 17.03
N ASP A 250 -14.27 -9.36 15.77
CA ASP A 250 -13.92 -10.45 14.88
C ASP A 250 -12.50 -10.99 15.13
N ASP A 251 -11.65 -10.25 15.86
CA ASP A 251 -10.32 -10.71 16.23
C ASP A 251 -10.39 -11.82 17.31
N GLN A 252 -9.32 -12.59 17.43
CA GLN A 252 -9.19 -13.58 18.51
C GLN A 252 -9.31 -12.89 19.88
N GLY A 253 -10.25 -13.38 20.70
CA GLY A 253 -10.62 -12.77 21.96
C GLY A 253 -10.73 -13.77 23.11
N ILE A 254 -10.75 -13.24 24.32
CA ILE A 254 -11.10 -13.96 25.53
C ILE A 254 -12.63 -13.93 25.68
N ARG A 255 -13.21 -15.08 26.02
CA ARG A 255 -14.64 -15.23 26.33
C ARG A 255 -14.80 -15.47 27.81
N ARG A 256 -15.99 -15.18 28.34
CA ARG A 256 -16.35 -15.51 29.74
C ARG A 256 -17.57 -16.41 29.81
N GLU A 257 -17.58 -17.35 30.74
CA GLU A 257 -18.69 -18.24 31.04
C GLU A 257 -18.97 -18.29 32.54
N ARG A 258 -20.23 -18.53 32.93
CA ARG A 258 -20.61 -18.65 34.34
C ARG A 258 -20.38 -20.08 34.83
N GLU A 259 -19.68 -20.21 35.95
CA GLU A 259 -19.33 -21.51 36.53
C GLU A 259 -20.56 -22.31 37.00
N ASN A 260 -21.66 -21.66 37.47
CA ASN A 260 -22.93 -22.26 37.93
C ASN A 260 -24.05 -21.20 38.17
N LYS A 261 -25.33 -21.52 37.91
CA LYS A 261 -26.45 -20.53 37.81
C LYS A 261 -26.88 -19.76 39.08
N VAL A 262 -26.31 -20.02 40.26
CA VAL A 262 -26.86 -19.48 41.52
C VAL A 262 -25.89 -18.53 42.26
N GLU A 263 -24.56 -18.76 42.22
CA GLU A 263 -23.54 -17.89 42.82
C GLU A 263 -22.19 -18.03 42.07
N ALA A 264 -22.16 -17.77 40.75
CA ALA A 264 -20.95 -18.05 39.95
C ALA A 264 -19.97 -16.91 39.84
N GLU A 265 -18.71 -17.22 40.12
CA GLU A 265 -17.58 -16.49 39.55
C GLU A 265 -17.51 -16.74 38.03
N TRP A 266 -17.05 -15.72 37.30
CA TRP A 266 -16.79 -15.83 35.86
C TRP A 266 -15.50 -16.61 35.62
N GLN A 267 -15.57 -17.63 34.76
CA GLN A 267 -14.41 -18.29 34.17
C GLN A 267 -14.10 -17.67 32.81
N TYR A 268 -12.82 -17.60 32.46
CA TYR A 268 -12.34 -16.98 31.23
C TYR A 268 -11.67 -18.01 30.34
N PHE A 269 -11.88 -17.90 29.03
CA PHE A 269 -11.35 -18.85 28.05
C PHE A 269 -10.69 -18.10 26.89
N ASN A 270 -9.56 -18.58 26.41
CA ASN A 270 -8.91 -18.03 25.22
C ASN A 270 -9.65 -18.44 23.92
N SER A 271 -9.14 -18.03 22.77
CA SER A 271 -9.70 -18.38 21.47
C SER A 271 -9.66 -19.88 21.15
N ASP A 272 -8.77 -20.63 21.79
CA ASP A 272 -8.58 -22.07 21.60
C ASP A 272 -9.48 -22.91 22.54
N GLY A 273 -10.16 -22.25 23.49
CA GLY A 273 -11.02 -22.89 24.49
C GLY A 273 -10.29 -23.29 25.78
N ASP A 274 -9.03 -22.90 25.94
CA ASP A 274 -8.29 -23.14 27.18
C ASP A 274 -8.70 -22.15 28.26
N ASN A 275 -8.83 -22.65 29.49
CA ASN A 275 -9.17 -21.84 30.65
C ASN A 275 -7.99 -20.92 31.05
N ILE A 276 -8.27 -19.63 31.19
CA ILE A 276 -7.33 -18.60 31.61
C ILE A 276 -7.44 -18.39 33.13
N ASN A 277 -6.47 -18.92 33.86
CA ASN A 277 -6.37 -18.78 35.32
C ASN A 277 -5.19 -17.90 35.78
N GLU A 278 -4.50 -17.25 34.84
CA GLU A 278 -3.38 -16.37 35.17
C GLU A 278 -3.85 -15.15 35.96
N ALA A 279 -3.33 -15.00 37.18
CA ALA A 279 -3.82 -14.01 38.14
C ALA A 279 -3.75 -12.56 37.60
N GLU A 280 -2.74 -12.22 36.80
CA GLU A 280 -2.60 -10.90 36.19
C GLU A 280 -3.70 -10.64 35.16
N THR A 281 -3.93 -11.57 34.24
CA THR A 281 -4.97 -11.47 33.21
C THR A 281 -6.37 -11.41 33.83
N VAL A 282 -6.67 -12.27 34.80
CA VAL A 282 -7.96 -12.27 35.52
C VAL A 282 -8.18 -10.96 36.29
N SER A 283 -7.13 -10.45 36.96
CA SER A 283 -7.21 -9.18 37.69
C SER A 283 -7.48 -8.00 36.75
N ARG A 284 -6.81 -7.97 35.58
CA ARG A 284 -7.06 -6.95 34.55
C ARG A 284 -8.50 -6.98 34.07
N ILE A 285 -9.03 -8.17 33.75
CA ILE A 285 -10.41 -8.30 33.25
C ILE A 285 -11.41 -7.83 34.31
N ARG A 286 -11.21 -8.19 35.59
CA ARG A 286 -12.05 -7.69 36.70
C ARG A 286 -12.00 -6.17 36.83
N MET A 287 -10.85 -5.53 36.55
CA MET A 287 -10.72 -4.07 36.54
C MET A 287 -11.48 -3.37 35.41
N LEU A 288 -11.80 -4.06 34.30
CA LEU A 288 -12.61 -3.50 33.22
C LEU A 288 -14.06 -3.24 33.65
N LYS A 289 -14.52 -3.86 34.75
CA LYS A 289 -15.89 -3.73 35.27
C LYS A 289 -16.95 -4.04 34.21
N ILE A 290 -16.76 -5.15 33.48
CA ILE A 290 -17.70 -5.62 32.46
C ILE A 290 -19.04 -5.93 33.15
N PRO A 291 -20.16 -5.30 32.75
CA PRO A 291 -21.47 -5.53 33.38
C PRO A 291 -21.86 -7.01 33.42
N ASP A 292 -22.47 -7.46 34.52
CA ASP A 292 -22.78 -8.90 34.72
C ASP A 292 -23.91 -9.43 33.83
N ASP A 293 -24.73 -8.54 33.27
CA ASP A 293 -25.83 -8.80 32.36
C ASP A 293 -25.39 -8.92 30.89
N TRP A 294 -24.14 -8.56 30.56
CA TRP A 294 -23.61 -8.78 29.21
C TRP A 294 -23.41 -10.27 28.91
N GLU A 295 -24.17 -10.81 27.96
CA GLU A 295 -23.99 -12.16 27.42
C GLU A 295 -23.12 -12.13 26.16
N ASN A 296 -22.36 -13.19 25.88
CA ASN A 296 -21.49 -13.30 24.69
C ASN A 296 -20.49 -12.15 24.53
N VAL A 297 -19.66 -11.93 25.55
CA VAL A 297 -18.67 -10.85 25.56
C VAL A 297 -17.37 -11.28 24.87
N TRP A 298 -16.90 -10.43 23.96
CA TRP A 298 -15.53 -10.45 23.47
C TRP A 298 -14.66 -9.57 24.37
N ILE A 299 -13.56 -10.11 24.89
CA ILE A 299 -12.61 -9.40 25.75
C ILE A 299 -11.25 -9.40 25.06
N ASN A 300 -10.65 -8.22 24.90
CA ASN A 300 -9.37 -8.11 24.22
C ASN A 300 -8.24 -8.75 25.06
N PRO A 301 -7.46 -9.68 24.49
CA PRO A 301 -6.30 -10.24 25.18
C PRO A 301 -5.18 -9.20 25.36
N ASN A 302 -5.07 -8.23 24.45
CA ASN A 302 -4.06 -7.18 24.51
C ASN A 302 -4.51 -6.02 25.45
N PRO A 303 -3.77 -5.75 26.55
CA PRO A 303 -4.09 -4.62 27.44
C PRO A 303 -4.01 -3.25 26.75
N ASP A 304 -3.22 -3.12 25.69
CA ASP A 304 -3.07 -1.88 24.91
C ASP A 304 -4.02 -1.81 23.70
N GLY A 305 -5.00 -2.70 23.60
CA GLY A 305 -6.05 -2.61 22.57
C GLY A 305 -7.02 -1.45 22.83
N HIS A 306 -7.38 -0.68 21.80
CA HIS A 306 -8.28 0.47 21.97
C HIS A 306 -9.68 0.08 22.45
N MET A 307 -10.18 -1.07 21.99
CA MET A 307 -11.37 -1.73 22.49
C MET A 307 -10.93 -2.81 23.47
N GLN A 308 -11.41 -2.76 24.71
CA GLN A 308 -11.04 -3.68 25.78
C GLN A 308 -12.08 -4.80 25.98
N ALA A 309 -13.36 -4.49 25.81
CA ALA A 309 -14.43 -5.49 25.78
C ALA A 309 -15.63 -4.98 24.98
N ALA A 310 -16.40 -5.88 24.39
CA ALA A 310 -17.65 -5.54 23.71
C ALA A 310 -18.63 -6.71 23.72
N VAL A 311 -19.92 -6.42 23.68
CA VAL A 311 -20.99 -7.42 23.49
C VAL A 311 -21.02 -7.83 22.03
N GLN A 312 -20.95 -9.13 21.74
CA GLN A 312 -21.19 -9.65 20.39
C GLN A 312 -22.70 -9.71 20.15
N SER A 313 -23.27 -8.62 19.61
CA SER A 313 -24.69 -8.52 19.26
C SER A 313 -24.90 -8.69 17.75
N LYS A 314 -26.05 -9.24 17.36
CA LYS A 314 -26.49 -9.24 15.93
C LYS A 314 -27.12 -7.92 15.50
N ASP A 315 -27.56 -7.13 16.47
CA ASP A 315 -28.12 -5.80 16.25
C ASP A 315 -27.00 -4.79 16.51
N ASN A 316 -26.71 -3.94 15.52
CA ASN A 316 -25.55 -3.03 15.39
C ASN A 316 -25.26 -2.05 16.57
N ASP A 317 -25.99 -2.14 17.67
CA ASP A 317 -25.77 -1.35 18.90
C ASP A 317 -24.88 -2.15 19.86
N GLU A 318 -23.59 -2.22 19.55
CA GLU A 318 -22.61 -2.89 20.41
C GLU A 318 -22.21 -2.00 21.59
N GLU A 319 -22.64 -2.37 22.80
CA GLU A 319 -22.07 -1.80 24.02
C GLU A 319 -20.60 -2.23 24.15
N LYS A 320 -19.71 -1.27 24.39
CA LYS A 320 -18.25 -1.48 24.44
C LYS A 320 -17.56 -0.72 25.55
N ILE A 321 -16.48 -1.31 26.06
CA ILE A 321 -15.51 -0.70 26.97
C ILE A 321 -14.26 -0.40 26.17
N THR A 322 -13.84 0.86 26.15
CA THR A 322 -12.63 1.32 25.47
C THR A 322 -11.50 1.60 26.45
N HIS A 323 -10.26 1.51 25.98
CA HIS A 323 -9.09 1.86 26.76
C HIS A 323 -9.12 3.34 27.19
N PRO A 324 -8.78 3.72 28.44
CA PRO A 324 -8.88 5.10 28.92
C PRO A 324 -8.12 6.13 28.08
N LYS A 325 -6.95 5.76 27.55
CA LYS A 325 -6.15 6.65 26.66
C LYS A 325 -6.85 6.97 25.33
N TYR A 326 -7.78 6.14 24.87
CA TYR A 326 -8.42 6.28 23.56
C TYR A 326 -9.22 7.59 23.44
N HIS A 327 -9.85 8.04 24.53
CA HIS A 327 -10.64 9.27 24.55
C HIS A 327 -9.90 10.49 25.12
N ALA A 328 -8.69 10.31 25.66
CA ALA A 328 -7.96 11.37 26.36
C ALA A 328 -7.39 12.46 25.45
N GLY A 329 -7.31 12.23 24.13
CA GLY A 329 -6.71 13.17 23.15
C GLY A 329 -7.68 14.14 22.47
N LEU A 330 -8.98 14.12 22.79
CA LEU A 330 -10.02 14.74 21.96
C LEU A 330 -10.15 16.27 22.11
N ASP A 331 -9.55 16.89 23.13
CA ASP A 331 -9.76 18.31 23.44
C ASP A 331 -8.91 19.28 22.61
N GLY A 332 -7.94 18.79 21.81
CA GLY A 332 -6.98 19.63 21.07
C GLY A 332 -7.30 19.93 19.60
N VAL A 333 -8.19 19.17 18.94
CA VAL A 333 -8.28 19.12 17.46
C VAL A 333 -9.44 19.94 16.87
N LYS A 334 -10.26 20.61 17.69
CA LYS A 334 -11.52 21.25 17.26
C LYS A 334 -11.43 22.69 16.73
N SER A 335 -10.28 23.19 16.25
CA SER A 335 -10.22 24.56 15.70
C SER A 335 -9.53 24.68 14.32
N GLY A 336 -10.34 25.02 13.31
CA GLY A 336 -9.99 26.08 12.36
C GLY A 336 -9.50 25.68 10.97
N ALA A 337 -10.14 26.25 9.95
CA ALA A 337 -9.87 26.07 8.53
C ALA A 337 -8.44 26.47 8.14
N GLN A 338 -7.75 25.62 7.37
CA GLN A 338 -6.46 25.94 6.75
C GLN A 338 -6.54 25.91 5.23
N SER A 339 -5.88 26.89 4.61
CA SER A 339 -5.72 27.01 3.16
C SER A 339 -4.88 25.84 2.61
N VAL A 340 -4.95 25.60 1.30
CA VAL A 340 -4.27 24.47 0.63
C VAL A 340 -2.75 24.46 0.87
N ASP A 341 -2.13 25.62 1.13
CA ASP A 341 -0.70 25.74 1.44
C ASP A 341 -0.33 25.32 2.88
N GLU A 342 -1.28 25.37 3.82
CA GLU A 342 -1.06 24.91 5.20
C GLU A 342 -1.51 23.46 5.42
N LYS A 343 -2.45 22.98 4.59
CA LYS A 343 -3.07 21.64 4.67
C LYS A 343 -2.07 20.47 4.57
N TYR A 344 -0.84 20.72 4.10
CA TYR A 344 0.16 19.70 3.80
C TYR A 344 1.59 20.01 4.33
N SER A 345 1.71 20.80 5.41
CA SER A 345 2.98 21.04 6.14
C SER A 345 3.66 19.75 6.67
N TRP A 346 2.97 18.61 6.63
CA TRP A 346 3.48 17.30 7.05
C TRP A 346 4.48 16.66 6.07
N ALA A 347 4.61 17.18 4.85
CA ALA A 347 5.53 16.67 3.84
C ALA A 347 7.01 17.06 4.09
N GLN A 348 7.33 17.77 5.18
CA GLN A 348 8.70 18.03 5.66
C GLN A 348 9.39 16.75 6.23
N ILE A 349 9.34 15.64 5.50
CA ILE A 349 10.44 14.68 5.56
C ILE A 349 11.58 15.40 4.85
N GLU A 350 12.53 15.95 5.62
CA GLU A 350 13.76 16.50 5.04
C GLU A 350 14.34 15.43 4.10
N ILE A 351 14.40 15.77 2.81
CA ILE A 351 15.32 15.13 1.89
C ILE A 351 16.70 15.57 2.38
N ARG A 352 17.27 14.83 3.34
CA ARG A 352 18.68 14.98 3.67
C ARG A 352 19.53 14.41 2.54
#